data_AF-A0A2H6F8V7-F1
#
_entry.id   AF-A0A2H6F8V7-F1
#
_cell.length_a   1.000
_cell.length_b   1.000
_cell.length_c   1.000
_cell.angle_alpha   90.00
_cell.angle_beta   90.00
_cell.angle_gamma   90.00
#
_symmetry.space_group_name_H-M   'P 1'
#
loop_
_entity.id
_entity.type
_entity.pdbx_description
1 polymer ?
#
loop_
_entity_poly.entity_id
_entity_poly.type
_entity_poly.pdbx_seq_one_letter_code
_entity_poly.pdbx_strand_id
1 'polypeptide(L)'
;MIKDFTADIQRFSHYFAEEINRVTKLTIEGEHHPAMMYKKLIFAAIFDSLSKCIFPKKGNKDRIISFLIDFSEWEDHDRISLPHLYQLLTKNPEPAFSKLRSFTVEKLSNWIDGEIINLSSDPKISEVIGYWPNEKDYKKPLGGVSIEYLQHSHLFYSYRNAIVHEFRHPGHGMEIKQDKNPFYIGFSHLNDPDDQKNTLELVYPYGFFEKIVRTSFENMKNYLIKENINPYFSYTFGSYWIEELNK
;
A
#
# COMPACT_ATOMS: atom_id res chain seq x y z
N MET A 1 -30.79 -26.83 4.11
CA MET A 1 -29.50 -27.32 4.62
C MET A 1 -28.44 -26.32 4.18
N ILE A 2 -27.78 -25.61 5.10
CA ILE A 2 -26.67 -24.71 4.74
C ILE A 2 -25.51 -25.61 4.33
N LYS A 3 -24.95 -25.40 3.14
CA LYS A 3 -23.80 -26.16 2.64
C LYS A 3 -22.58 -25.78 3.49
N ASP A 4 -21.91 -26.77 4.07
CA ASP A 4 -20.68 -26.57 4.84
C ASP A 4 -19.48 -26.50 3.87
N PHE A 5 -18.70 -25.42 3.97
CA PHE A 5 -17.53 -25.18 3.12
C PHE A 5 -16.20 -25.37 3.86
N THR A 6 -16.20 -25.94 5.06
CA THR A 6 -14.99 -26.12 5.89
C THR A 6 -13.83 -26.79 5.13
N ALA A 7 -14.11 -27.88 4.39
CA ALA A 7 -13.08 -28.59 3.62
C ALA A 7 -12.50 -27.75 2.47
N ASP A 8 -13.34 -26.95 1.81
CA ASP A 8 -12.94 -26.05 0.73
C ASP A 8 -12.05 -24.93 1.26
N ILE A 9 -12.46 -24.32 2.38
CA ILE A 9 -11.70 -23.28 3.08
C ILE A 9 -10.34 -23.83 3.54
N GLN A 10 -10.30 -25.02 4.16
CA GLN A 10 -9.05 -25.64 4.60
C GLN A 10 -8.09 -25.89 3.45
N ARG A 11 -8.58 -26.42 2.32
CA ARG A 11 -7.76 -26.66 1.12
C ARG A 11 -7.19 -25.36 0.56
N PHE A 12 -8.02 -24.33 0.44
CA PHE A 12 -7.62 -23.03 -0.05
C PHE A 12 -6.58 -22.38 0.86
N SER A 13 -6.84 -22.37 2.17
CA SER A 13 -5.90 -21.84 3.16
C SER A 13 -4.58 -22.59 3.18
N HIS A 14 -4.61 -23.93 3.09
CA HIS A 14 -3.37 -24.72 3.05
C HIS A 14 -2.50 -24.34 1.84
N TYR A 15 -3.11 -24.23 0.65
CA TYR A 15 -2.39 -23.80 -0.56
C TYR A 15 -1.71 -22.43 -0.39
N PHE A 16 -2.46 -21.41 0.03
CA PHE A 16 -1.89 -20.06 0.18
C PHE A 16 -0.87 -19.96 1.31
N ALA A 17 -1.05 -20.70 2.41
CA ALA A 17 -0.05 -20.77 3.49
C ALA A 17 1.29 -21.33 2.98
N GLU A 18 1.24 -22.38 2.15
CA GLU A 18 2.45 -22.95 1.54
C GLU A 18 3.11 -21.96 0.57
N GLU A 19 2.34 -21.28 -0.29
CA GLU A 19 2.90 -20.28 -1.21
C GLU A 19 3.56 -19.10 -0.47
N ILE A 20 2.91 -18.56 0.57
CA ILE A 20 3.49 -17.52 1.42
C ILE A 20 4.82 -17.99 2.03
N ASN A 21 4.87 -19.22 2.54
CA ASN A 21 6.08 -19.80 3.12
C ASN A 21 7.20 -20.02 2.10
N ARG A 22 6.86 -20.41 0.85
CA ARG A 22 7.82 -20.54 -0.25
C ARG A 22 8.44 -19.20 -0.61
N VAL A 23 7.63 -18.14 -0.72
CA VAL A 23 8.13 -16.79 -1.02
C VAL A 23 9.09 -16.27 0.05
N THR A 24 8.75 -16.44 1.34
CA THR A 24 9.63 -16.04 2.44
C THR A 24 10.99 -16.73 2.33
N LYS A 25 11.00 -18.03 2.03
CA LYS A 25 12.21 -18.87 1.92
C LYS A 25 12.97 -18.72 0.60
N LEU A 26 12.39 -18.02 -0.38
CA LEU A 26 12.99 -17.87 -1.71
C LEU A 26 14.37 -17.22 -1.59
N THR A 27 15.39 -17.87 -2.15
CA THR A 27 16.75 -17.34 -2.30
C THR A 27 16.98 -17.04 -3.77
N ILE A 28 17.46 -15.84 -4.06
CA ILE A 28 17.73 -15.40 -5.43
C ILE A 28 19.22 -15.05 -5.49
N GLU A 29 19.90 -15.60 -6.48
CA GLU A 29 21.31 -15.32 -6.72
C GLU A 29 21.49 -13.86 -7.19
N GLY A 30 22.52 -13.18 -6.66
CA GLY A 30 22.81 -11.77 -6.98
C GLY A 30 22.69 -10.83 -5.78
N GLU A 31 22.70 -9.53 -6.06
CA GLU A 31 22.62 -8.49 -5.03
C GLU A 31 21.33 -8.57 -4.20
N HIS A 32 21.38 -8.08 -2.97
CA HIS A 32 20.23 -8.14 -2.05
C HIS A 32 19.00 -7.34 -2.54
N HIS A 33 19.19 -6.26 -3.29
CA HIS A 33 18.11 -5.40 -3.76
C HIS A 33 17.18 -6.09 -4.79
N PRO A 34 17.70 -6.70 -5.87
CA PRO A 34 16.88 -7.49 -6.79
C PRO A 34 16.07 -8.58 -6.09
N ALA A 35 16.69 -9.30 -5.15
CA ALA A 35 16.03 -10.40 -4.44
C ALA A 35 14.80 -9.94 -3.65
N MET A 36 14.86 -8.78 -2.97
CA MET A 36 13.74 -8.21 -2.23
C MET A 36 12.59 -7.79 -3.17
N MET A 37 12.94 -7.21 -4.32
CA MET A 37 11.96 -6.78 -5.31
C MET A 37 11.13 -7.95 -5.85
N TYR A 38 11.78 -9.07 -6.22
CA TYR A 38 11.06 -10.25 -6.69
C TYR A 38 10.10 -10.79 -5.63
N LYS A 39 10.51 -10.83 -4.36
CA LYS A 39 9.61 -11.25 -3.29
C LYS A 39 8.42 -10.31 -3.11
N LYS A 40 8.62 -9.00 -3.19
CA LYS A 40 7.53 -8.01 -3.16
C LYS A 40 6.53 -8.23 -4.28
N LEU A 41 7.01 -8.55 -5.49
CA LEU A 41 6.14 -8.84 -6.64
C LEU A 41 5.28 -10.07 -6.40
N ILE A 42 5.87 -11.15 -5.89
CA ILE A 42 5.11 -12.37 -5.62
C ILE A 42 4.12 -12.13 -4.48
N PHE A 43 4.52 -11.40 -3.43
CA PHE A 43 3.60 -11.00 -2.36
C PHE A 43 2.47 -10.10 -2.86
N ALA A 44 2.72 -9.18 -3.78
CA ALA A 44 1.68 -8.38 -4.42
C ALA A 44 0.71 -9.26 -5.22
N ALA A 45 1.20 -10.27 -5.94
CA ALA A 45 0.35 -11.21 -6.67
C ALA A 45 -0.51 -12.09 -5.74
N ILE A 46 0.06 -12.56 -4.62
CA ILE A 46 -0.69 -13.26 -3.58
C ILE A 46 -1.76 -12.34 -2.99
N PHE A 47 -1.40 -11.11 -2.62
CA PHE A 47 -2.33 -10.13 -2.05
C PHE A 47 -3.48 -9.82 -3.01
N ASP A 48 -3.20 -9.65 -4.31
CA ASP A 48 -4.21 -9.50 -5.36
C ASP A 48 -5.15 -10.70 -5.42
N SER A 49 -4.60 -11.92 -5.36
CA SER A 49 -5.38 -13.15 -5.40
C SER A 49 -6.32 -13.24 -4.19
N LEU A 50 -5.81 -13.01 -2.98
CA LEU A 50 -6.60 -13.00 -1.74
C LEU A 50 -7.68 -11.91 -1.77
N SER A 51 -7.35 -10.71 -2.25
CA SER A 51 -8.33 -9.62 -2.38
C SER A 51 -9.48 -9.98 -3.33
N LYS A 52 -9.21 -10.72 -4.42
CA LYS A 52 -10.23 -11.22 -5.36
C LYS A 52 -11.15 -12.23 -4.69
N CYS A 53 -10.63 -13.06 -3.78
CA CYS A 53 -11.44 -13.99 -3.00
C CYS A 53 -12.57 -13.27 -2.25
N ILE A 54 -12.28 -12.14 -1.60
CA ILE A 54 -13.25 -11.43 -0.77
C ILE A 54 -14.09 -10.42 -1.56
N PHE A 55 -13.49 -9.73 -2.54
CA PHE A 55 -14.18 -8.68 -3.30
C PHE A 55 -14.14 -8.93 -4.82
N PRO A 56 -14.71 -10.03 -5.33
CA PRO A 56 -14.59 -10.40 -6.74
C PRO A 56 -15.23 -9.37 -7.71
N LYS A 57 -16.21 -8.59 -7.23
CA LYS A 57 -16.95 -7.60 -8.03
C LYS A 57 -16.36 -6.19 -7.99
N LYS A 58 -15.42 -5.91 -7.08
CA LYS A 58 -14.77 -4.60 -6.99
C LYS A 58 -13.69 -4.46 -8.07
N GLY A 59 -13.54 -3.25 -8.61
CA GLY A 59 -12.41 -2.90 -9.48
C GLY A 59 -11.07 -3.10 -8.75
N ASN A 60 -9.98 -3.29 -9.49
CA ASN A 60 -8.68 -3.68 -8.91
C ASN A 60 -8.24 -2.74 -7.77
N LYS A 61 -8.26 -1.43 -8.00
CA LYS A 61 -7.90 -0.43 -6.98
C LYS A 61 -8.72 -0.56 -5.70
N ASP A 62 -10.03 -0.43 -5.83
CA ASP A 62 -10.94 -0.44 -4.68
C ASP A 62 -10.88 -1.76 -3.92
N ARG A 63 -10.69 -2.87 -4.64
CA ARG A 63 -10.52 -4.20 -4.09
C ARG A 63 -9.26 -4.30 -3.22
N ILE A 64 -8.11 -3.88 -3.75
CA ILE A 64 -6.83 -3.96 -3.02
C ILE A 64 -6.86 -3.06 -1.79
N ILE A 65 -7.35 -1.82 -1.94
CA ILE A 65 -7.44 -0.88 -0.84
C ILE A 65 -8.40 -1.38 0.24
N SER A 66 -9.59 -1.87 -0.14
CA SER A 66 -10.55 -2.44 0.83
C SER A 66 -9.94 -3.63 1.57
N PHE A 67 -9.29 -4.54 0.85
CA PHE A 67 -8.68 -5.72 1.47
C PHE A 67 -7.55 -5.35 2.44
N LEU A 68 -6.75 -4.35 2.09
CA LEU A 68 -5.74 -3.80 2.98
C LEU A 68 -6.36 -3.22 4.25
N ILE A 69 -7.38 -2.38 4.13
CA ILE A 69 -8.04 -1.74 5.27
C ILE A 69 -8.71 -2.78 6.17
N ASP A 70 -9.44 -3.73 5.58
CA ASP A 70 -10.31 -4.64 6.32
C ASP A 70 -9.55 -5.81 6.97
N PHE A 71 -8.39 -6.22 6.42
CA PHE A 71 -7.72 -7.45 6.84
C PHE A 71 -6.26 -7.28 7.30
N SER A 72 -5.56 -6.20 6.96
CA SER A 72 -4.11 -6.10 7.24
C SER A 72 -3.74 -5.60 8.63
N GLU A 73 -4.70 -5.03 9.38
CA GLU A 73 -4.45 -4.37 10.68
C GLU A 73 -3.44 -3.22 10.61
N TRP A 74 -3.24 -2.62 9.43
CA TRP A 74 -2.26 -1.56 9.26
C TRP A 74 -2.78 -0.21 9.75
N GLU A 75 -2.47 0.15 11.00
CA GLU A 75 -2.98 1.35 11.69
C GLU A 75 -2.74 2.70 10.98
N ASP A 76 -1.74 2.79 10.12
CA ASP A 76 -1.37 4.04 9.44
C ASP A 76 -2.01 4.16 8.04
N HIS A 77 -2.85 3.22 7.62
CA HIS A 77 -3.43 3.16 6.27
C HIS A 77 -4.22 4.43 5.87
N ASP A 78 -4.77 5.15 6.84
CA ASP A 78 -5.63 6.34 6.68
C ASP A 78 -4.90 7.67 6.94
N ARG A 79 -3.65 7.61 7.38
CA ARG A 79 -2.82 8.81 7.61
C ARG A 79 -2.38 9.41 6.29
N ILE A 80 -2.24 10.74 6.28
CA ILE A 80 -1.88 11.54 5.11
C ILE A 80 -0.38 11.75 5.09
N SER A 81 0.30 11.29 4.03
CA SER A 81 1.73 11.49 3.88
C SER A 81 2.08 12.98 3.83
N LEU A 82 2.76 13.49 4.86
CA LEU A 82 3.19 14.89 4.93
C LEU A 82 4.11 15.29 3.78
N PRO A 83 5.12 14.48 3.38
CA PRO A 83 5.95 14.81 2.23
C PRO A 83 5.16 14.95 0.92
N HIS A 84 4.21 14.06 0.66
CA HIS A 84 3.38 14.14 -0.56
C HIS A 84 2.41 15.32 -0.50
N LEU A 85 1.82 15.60 0.67
CA LEU A 85 0.98 16.77 0.88
C LEU A 85 1.76 18.06 0.66
N TYR A 86 2.94 18.18 1.27
CA TYR A 86 3.82 19.33 1.10
C TYR A 86 4.19 19.57 -0.37
N GLN A 87 4.53 18.50 -1.10
CA GLN A 87 4.85 18.61 -2.52
C GLN A 87 3.65 19.03 -3.38
N LEU A 88 2.45 18.52 -3.07
CA LEU A 88 1.21 18.94 -3.72
C LEU A 88 0.95 20.44 -3.49
N LEU A 89 1.13 20.92 -2.26
CA LEU A 89 0.88 22.31 -1.89
C LEU A 89 1.96 23.27 -2.42
N THR A 90 3.19 22.78 -2.58
CA THR A 90 4.28 23.54 -3.21
C THR A 90 4.01 23.75 -4.70
N LYS A 91 3.46 22.72 -5.38
CA LYS A 91 3.06 22.80 -6.79
C LYS A 91 1.76 23.55 -7.02
N ASN A 92 0.93 23.73 -5.98
CA ASN A 92 -0.32 24.47 -6.05
C ASN A 92 -0.27 25.74 -5.17
N PRO A 93 0.06 26.91 -5.75
CA PRO A 93 0.21 28.16 -4.98
C PRO A 93 -1.12 28.82 -4.58
N GLU A 94 -2.27 28.23 -4.92
CA GLU A 94 -3.60 28.84 -4.68
C GLU A 94 -3.78 29.33 -3.23
N PRO A 95 -4.24 30.58 -2.99
CA PRO A 95 -4.36 31.15 -1.65
C PRO A 95 -5.30 30.38 -0.71
N ALA A 96 -6.29 29.68 -1.26
CA ALA A 96 -7.22 28.84 -0.50
C ALA A 96 -6.51 27.80 0.37
N PHE A 97 -5.35 27.32 -0.07
CA PHE A 97 -4.53 26.33 0.64
C PHE A 97 -3.56 26.92 1.68
N SER A 98 -3.60 28.23 1.93
CA SER A 98 -2.65 28.91 2.85
C SER A 98 -2.62 28.31 4.26
N LYS A 99 -3.78 28.06 4.86
CA LYS A 99 -3.88 27.44 6.19
C LYS A 99 -3.32 26.03 6.21
N LEU A 100 -3.65 25.23 5.19
CA LEU A 100 -3.14 23.87 5.05
C LEU A 100 -1.62 23.85 4.82
N ARG A 101 -1.08 24.81 4.07
CA ARG A 101 0.37 25.01 3.91
C ARG A 101 1.04 25.30 5.24
N SER A 102 0.53 26.25 6.02
CA SER A 102 1.08 26.56 7.35
C SER A 102 1.07 25.34 8.27
N PHE A 103 -0.05 24.62 8.34
CA PHE A 103 -0.17 23.37 9.10
C PHE A 103 0.87 22.33 8.66
N THR A 104 1.04 22.12 7.35
CA THR A 104 1.96 21.12 6.80
C THR A 104 3.42 21.47 7.10
N VAL A 105 3.81 22.73 6.93
CA VAL A 105 5.16 23.22 7.21
C VAL A 105 5.48 23.12 8.70
N GLU A 106 4.55 23.51 9.57
CA GLU A 106 4.70 23.40 11.02
C GLU A 106 4.93 21.93 11.44
N LYS A 107 4.10 21.00 10.95
CA LYS A 107 4.24 19.58 11.25
C LYS A 107 5.59 19.02 10.78
N LEU A 108 6.01 19.34 9.56
CA LEU A 108 7.29 18.91 9.00
C LEU A 108 8.49 19.50 9.74
N SER A 109 8.39 20.73 10.24
CA SER A 109 9.50 21.37 10.97
C SER A 109 9.87 20.66 12.29
N ASN A 110 8.98 19.80 12.80
CA ASN A 110 9.25 18.97 13.97
C ASN A 110 10.01 17.68 13.63
N TRP A 111 10.25 17.38 12.35
CA TRP A 111 10.97 16.19 11.93
C TRP A 111 12.47 16.46 11.95
N ILE A 112 13.24 15.51 12.51
CA ILE A 112 14.69 15.64 12.63
C ILE A 112 15.33 15.12 11.34
N ASP A 113 16.14 15.97 10.71
CA ASP A 113 16.88 15.60 9.51
C ASP A 113 17.84 14.43 9.76
N GLY A 114 17.85 13.47 8.83
CA GLY A 114 18.72 12.29 8.89
C GLY A 114 18.17 11.12 9.72
N GLU A 115 17.06 11.29 10.43
CA GLU A 115 16.40 10.20 11.15
C GLU A 115 15.43 9.40 10.26
N ILE A 116 15.15 8.16 10.69
CA ILE A 116 14.06 7.36 10.14
C ILE A 116 12.76 7.82 10.78
N ILE A 117 11.79 8.19 9.96
CA ILE A 117 10.52 8.75 10.42
C ILE A 117 9.41 7.75 10.17
N ASN A 118 8.77 7.31 11.26
CA ASN A 118 7.64 6.38 11.17
C ASN A 118 6.38 7.07 10.63
N LEU A 119 5.54 6.32 9.91
CA LEU A 119 4.27 6.84 9.41
C LEU A 119 3.29 7.25 10.51
N SER A 120 3.47 6.76 11.74
CA SER A 120 2.69 7.18 12.90
C SER A 120 2.83 8.68 13.22
N SER A 121 3.89 9.33 12.69
CA SER A 121 4.12 10.78 12.78
C SER A 121 3.30 11.59 11.77
N ASP A 122 2.74 10.96 10.73
CA ASP A 122 1.84 11.63 9.78
C ASP A 122 0.47 11.92 10.43
N PRO A 123 -0.20 13.02 10.08
CA PRO A 123 -1.52 13.34 10.60
C PRO A 123 -2.57 12.36 10.08
N LYS A 124 -3.57 12.09 10.91
CA LYS A 124 -4.78 11.39 10.47
C LYS A 124 -5.56 12.27 9.49
N ILE A 125 -6.32 11.65 8.58
CA ILE A 125 -7.16 12.40 7.63
C ILE A 125 -8.12 13.38 8.33
N SER A 126 -8.61 13.03 9.52
CA SER A 126 -9.48 13.89 10.34
C SER A 126 -8.81 15.18 10.81
N GLU A 127 -7.49 15.19 10.97
CA GLU A 127 -6.72 16.39 11.32
C GLU A 127 -6.50 17.30 10.10
N VAL A 128 -6.34 16.71 8.92
CA VAL A 128 -6.02 17.44 7.68
C VAL A 128 -7.27 18.03 7.02
N ILE A 129 -8.39 17.29 7.06
CA ILE A 129 -9.61 17.65 6.33
C ILE A 129 -10.18 19.00 6.75
N GLY A 130 -10.00 19.41 8.02
CA GLY A 130 -10.43 20.72 8.52
C GLY A 130 -9.70 21.91 7.91
N TYR A 131 -8.52 21.68 7.35
CA TYR A 131 -7.73 22.70 6.64
C TYR A 131 -7.89 22.60 5.11
N TRP A 132 -8.46 21.49 4.60
CA TRP A 132 -8.67 21.29 3.18
C TRP A 132 -9.81 22.21 2.68
N PRO A 133 -9.62 22.99 1.60
CA PRO A 133 -10.65 23.88 1.11
C PRO A 133 -11.91 23.11 0.67
N ASN A 134 -13.09 23.59 1.08
CA ASN A 134 -14.36 22.88 0.89
C ASN A 134 -15.01 23.18 -0.47
N GLU A 135 -14.51 24.17 -1.21
CA GLU A 135 -15.04 24.56 -2.51
C GLU A 135 -14.83 23.44 -3.54
N LYS A 136 -15.82 23.29 -4.43
CA LYS A 136 -15.84 22.21 -5.44
C LYS A 136 -14.58 22.19 -6.31
N ASP A 137 -14.06 23.37 -6.63
CA ASP A 137 -12.89 23.54 -7.51
C ASP A 137 -11.58 23.08 -6.84
N TYR A 138 -11.53 23.04 -5.51
CA TYR A 138 -10.36 22.65 -4.73
C TYR A 138 -10.39 21.21 -4.20
N LYS A 139 -11.39 20.41 -4.62
CA LYS A 139 -11.41 18.97 -4.31
C LYS A 139 -10.28 18.20 -4.99
N LYS A 140 -9.74 18.72 -6.10
CA LYS A 140 -8.71 18.07 -6.92
C LYS A 140 -7.64 19.09 -7.35
N PRO A 141 -6.85 19.62 -6.40
CA PRO A 141 -5.96 20.77 -6.61
C PRO A 141 -4.90 20.60 -7.69
N LEU A 142 -4.47 19.37 -7.97
CA LEU A 142 -3.39 19.11 -8.92
C LEU A 142 -3.66 17.81 -9.66
N GLY A 143 -3.83 17.86 -10.98
CA GLY A 143 -3.90 16.66 -11.84
C GLY A 143 -4.97 15.65 -11.43
N GLY A 144 -6.07 16.08 -10.80
CA GLY A 144 -7.13 15.18 -10.34
C GLY A 144 -6.90 14.51 -8.97
N VAL A 145 -5.79 14.82 -8.28
CA VAL A 145 -5.42 14.26 -6.97
C VAL A 145 -6.34 14.82 -5.89
N SER A 146 -7.13 13.97 -5.25
CA SER A 146 -7.89 14.30 -4.05
C SER A 146 -7.13 13.92 -2.77
N ILE A 147 -7.60 14.37 -1.61
CA ILE A 147 -6.93 14.12 -0.32
C ILE A 147 -6.69 12.62 -0.05
N GLU A 148 -7.60 11.75 -0.47
CA GLU A 148 -7.51 10.30 -0.26
C GLU A 148 -6.31 9.69 -0.99
N TYR A 149 -5.87 10.28 -2.11
CA TYR A 149 -4.67 9.82 -2.83
C TYR A 149 -3.37 10.06 -2.05
N LEU A 150 -3.41 10.91 -1.04
CA LEU A 150 -2.29 11.15 -0.13
C LEU A 150 -2.30 10.20 1.07
N GLN A 151 -3.36 9.38 1.23
CA GLN A 151 -3.41 8.37 2.27
C GLN A 151 -2.45 7.22 1.96
N HIS A 152 -1.85 6.66 2.99
CA HIS A 152 -0.88 5.56 2.86
C HIS A 152 -1.44 4.31 2.20
N SER A 153 -2.72 4.01 2.35
CA SER A 153 -3.39 2.93 1.60
C SER A 153 -3.38 3.16 0.08
N HIS A 154 -3.60 4.40 -0.37
CA HIS A 154 -3.55 4.78 -1.78
C HIS A 154 -2.12 4.88 -2.31
N LEU A 155 -1.18 5.36 -1.48
CA LEU A 155 0.23 5.43 -1.82
C LEU A 155 0.84 4.03 -1.94
N PHE A 156 0.51 3.11 -1.02
CA PHE A 156 0.90 1.72 -1.09
C PHE A 156 0.36 1.04 -2.36
N TYR A 157 -0.90 1.28 -2.72
CA TYR A 157 -1.46 0.80 -3.98
C TYR A 157 -0.68 1.33 -5.20
N SER A 158 -0.34 2.62 -5.19
CA SER A 158 0.43 3.25 -6.26
C SER A 158 1.85 2.67 -6.36
N TYR A 159 2.50 2.45 -5.22
CA TYR A 159 3.80 1.77 -5.14
C TYR A 159 3.72 0.33 -5.66
N ARG A 160 2.72 -0.43 -5.23
CA ARG A 160 2.45 -1.80 -5.71
C ARG A 160 2.29 -1.81 -7.24
N ASN A 161 1.58 -0.84 -7.80
CA ASN A 161 1.42 -0.75 -9.25
C ASN A 161 2.73 -0.45 -9.97
N ALA A 162 3.56 0.44 -9.43
CA ALA A 162 4.87 0.73 -10.02
C ALA A 162 5.77 -0.53 -10.03
N ILE A 163 5.80 -1.30 -8.94
CA ILE A 163 6.61 -2.53 -8.95
C ILE A 163 6.02 -3.57 -9.92
N VAL A 164 4.70 -3.81 -9.90
CA VAL A 164 4.07 -4.89 -10.70
C VAL A 164 4.04 -4.57 -12.20
N HIS A 165 3.78 -3.31 -12.57
CA HIS A 165 3.56 -2.92 -13.96
C HIS A 165 4.74 -2.22 -14.61
N GLU A 166 5.66 -1.65 -13.83
CA GLU A 166 6.82 -0.93 -14.36
C GLU A 166 8.15 -1.55 -13.92
N PHE A 167 8.13 -2.56 -13.04
CA PHE A 167 9.34 -3.13 -12.45
C PHE A 167 10.28 -2.04 -11.91
N ARG A 168 9.70 -1.05 -11.22
CA ARG A 168 10.40 0.13 -10.73
C ARG A 168 10.07 0.42 -9.28
N HIS A 169 11.07 0.84 -8.51
CA HIS A 169 10.89 1.40 -7.18
C HIS A 169 10.62 2.91 -7.28
N PRO A 170 9.45 3.41 -6.86
CA PRO A 170 9.24 4.84 -6.70
C PRO A 170 10.16 5.41 -5.62
N GLY A 171 10.69 6.61 -5.86
CA GLY A 171 11.59 7.31 -4.95
C GLY A 171 13.02 6.76 -4.97
N HIS A 172 13.85 7.36 -4.12
CA HIS A 172 15.28 7.03 -3.95
C HIS A 172 15.61 6.46 -2.57
N GLY A 173 14.59 6.17 -1.76
CA GLY A 173 14.77 5.61 -0.43
C GLY A 173 15.39 4.21 -0.46
N MET A 174 16.26 3.93 0.52
CA MET A 174 16.91 2.62 0.67
C MET A 174 16.17 1.76 1.69
N GLU A 175 16.04 0.47 1.39
CA GLU A 175 15.43 -0.48 2.32
C GLU A 175 16.40 -0.89 3.42
N ILE A 176 15.90 -0.88 4.66
CA ILE A 176 16.62 -1.41 5.81
C ILE A 176 16.13 -2.84 6.03
N LYS A 177 17.02 -3.83 5.83
CA LYS A 177 16.70 -5.26 5.73
C LYS A 177 15.83 -5.81 6.87
N GLN A 178 15.94 -5.24 8.06
CA GLN A 178 15.26 -5.74 9.27
C GLN A 178 13.91 -5.07 9.50
N ASP A 179 13.60 -4.01 8.76
CA ASP A 179 12.41 -3.22 9.02
C ASP A 179 11.15 -3.87 8.42
N LYS A 180 10.06 -3.78 9.18
CA LYS A 180 8.76 -4.36 8.84
C LYS A 180 7.66 -3.33 8.73
N ASN A 181 7.95 -2.07 9.03
CA ASN A 181 7.01 -0.98 8.91
C ASN A 181 7.50 0.00 7.84
N PRO A 182 6.59 0.67 7.11
CA PRO A 182 7.00 1.72 6.20
C PRO A 182 7.52 2.92 6.96
N PHE A 183 8.41 3.68 6.34
CA PHE A 183 9.08 4.83 6.95
C PHE A 183 9.49 5.85 5.89
N TYR A 184 9.86 7.05 6.34
CA TYR A 184 10.60 8.02 5.53
C TYR A 184 12.07 8.02 5.91
N ILE A 185 12.93 8.24 4.92
CA ILE A 185 14.35 8.49 5.12
C ILE A 185 14.75 9.76 4.36
N GLY A 186 15.57 10.58 4.99
CA GLY A 186 16.17 11.74 4.34
C GLY A 186 17.21 11.32 3.30
N PHE A 187 17.15 11.93 2.11
CA PHE A 187 18.14 11.73 1.05
C PHE A 187 18.69 13.07 0.60
N SER A 188 20.02 13.22 0.59
CA SER A 188 20.69 14.42 0.10
C SER A 188 21.12 14.22 -1.35
N HIS A 189 20.69 15.11 -2.24
CA HIS A 189 21.15 15.11 -3.62
C HIS A 189 22.55 15.74 -3.69
N LEU A 190 23.57 14.91 -3.88
CA LEU A 190 24.98 15.34 -3.96
C LEU A 190 25.36 16.04 -5.29
N ASN A 191 24.42 16.14 -6.24
CA ASN A 191 24.73 16.49 -7.62
C ASN A 191 24.52 17.96 -7.99
N ASP A 192 24.09 18.82 -7.06
CA ASP A 192 23.95 20.26 -7.32
C ASP A 192 24.37 21.10 -6.11
N PRO A 193 25.47 21.88 -6.18
CA PRO A 193 25.92 22.73 -5.08
C PRO A 193 24.89 23.80 -4.67
N ASP A 194 23.97 24.18 -5.56
CA ASP A 194 22.95 25.21 -5.33
C ASP A 194 21.58 24.63 -4.92
N ASP A 195 21.38 23.31 -5.03
CA ASP A 195 20.11 22.63 -4.73
C ASP A 195 20.31 21.50 -3.70
N GLN A 196 20.86 21.86 -2.52
CA GLN A 196 20.91 21.01 -1.32
C GLN A 196 19.51 20.76 -0.74
N LYS A 197 18.54 20.36 -1.56
CA LYS A 197 17.23 19.94 -1.07
C LYS A 197 17.35 18.50 -0.62
N ASN A 198 17.36 18.32 0.70
CA ASN A 198 17.06 17.02 1.28
C ASN A 198 15.63 16.64 0.89
N THR A 199 15.46 15.46 0.30
CA THR A 199 14.13 14.88 0.06
C THR A 199 13.81 13.88 1.15
N LEU A 200 12.53 13.75 1.48
CA LEU A 200 12.02 12.71 2.36
C LEU A 200 11.42 11.61 1.49
N GLU A 201 12.11 10.48 1.42
CA GLU A 201 11.75 9.37 0.55
C GLU A 201 10.91 8.34 1.32
N LEU A 202 9.71 8.04 0.83
CA LEU A 202 8.82 7.03 1.40
C LEU A 202 9.26 5.63 0.98
N VAL A 203 9.48 4.75 1.97
CA VAL A 203 9.93 3.37 1.76
C VAL A 203 8.89 2.40 2.28
N TYR A 204 8.45 1.48 1.41
CA TYR A 204 7.70 0.28 1.80
C TYR A 204 8.65 -0.93 1.79
N PRO A 205 9.22 -1.35 2.93
CA PRO A 205 10.23 -2.42 2.94
C PRO A 205 9.60 -3.78 2.61
N TYR A 206 10.41 -4.72 2.14
CA TYR A 206 10.00 -6.11 1.92
C TYR A 206 9.30 -6.72 3.15
N GLY A 207 9.82 -6.44 4.35
CA GLY A 207 9.25 -6.95 5.60
C GLY A 207 7.80 -6.49 5.83
N PHE A 208 7.43 -5.32 5.30
CA PHE A 208 6.06 -4.82 5.33
C PHE A 208 5.14 -5.62 4.40
N PHE A 209 5.57 -5.93 3.17
CA PHE A 209 4.80 -6.78 2.24
C PHE A 209 4.53 -8.16 2.83
N GLU A 210 5.54 -8.78 3.44
CA GLU A 210 5.37 -10.06 4.13
C GLU A 210 4.37 -9.95 5.28
N LYS A 211 4.51 -8.91 6.13
CA LYS A 211 3.62 -8.65 7.27
C LYS A 211 2.17 -8.52 6.81
N ILE A 212 1.88 -7.63 5.86
CA ILE A 212 0.50 -7.37 5.43
C ILE A 212 -0.13 -8.60 4.79
N VAL A 213 0.61 -9.39 4.00
CA VAL A 213 0.07 -10.61 3.38
C VAL A 213 -0.26 -11.65 4.44
N ARG A 214 0.65 -11.90 5.39
CA ARG A 214 0.44 -12.89 6.46
C ARG A 214 -0.74 -12.51 7.37
N THR A 215 -0.77 -11.27 7.84
CA THR A 215 -1.88 -10.79 8.70
C THR A 215 -3.20 -10.83 7.93
N SER A 216 -3.23 -10.32 6.70
CA SER A 216 -4.46 -10.32 5.90
C SER A 216 -4.95 -11.72 5.57
N PHE A 217 -4.03 -12.65 5.30
CA PHE A 217 -4.37 -14.05 5.04
C PHE A 217 -5.03 -14.73 6.25
N GLU A 218 -4.46 -14.60 7.45
CA GLU A 218 -5.05 -15.21 8.65
C GLU A 218 -6.40 -14.58 9.00
N ASN A 219 -6.53 -13.26 8.90
CA ASN A 219 -7.79 -12.56 9.14
C ASN A 219 -8.86 -12.93 8.11
N MET A 220 -8.48 -13.04 6.84
CA MET A 220 -9.36 -13.49 5.77
C MET A 220 -9.81 -14.93 6.01
N LYS A 221 -8.91 -15.83 6.38
CA LYS A 221 -9.25 -17.22 6.71
C LYS A 221 -10.26 -17.30 7.86
N ASN A 222 -10.05 -16.55 8.93
CA ASN A 222 -10.99 -16.48 10.06
C ASN A 222 -12.37 -15.96 9.62
N TYR A 223 -12.39 -14.95 8.75
CA TYR A 223 -13.62 -14.43 8.16
C TYR A 223 -14.35 -15.46 7.29
N LEU A 224 -13.64 -16.17 6.39
CA LEU A 224 -14.22 -17.21 5.55
C LEU A 224 -14.85 -18.34 6.38
N ILE A 225 -14.20 -18.76 7.48
CA ILE A 225 -14.72 -19.76 8.42
C ILE A 225 -15.98 -19.23 9.11
N LYS A 226 -15.89 -18.03 9.69
CA LYS A 226 -16.98 -17.43 10.45
C LYS A 226 -18.24 -17.23 9.62
N GLU A 227 -18.08 -16.73 8.39
CA GLU A 227 -19.18 -16.43 7.49
C GLU A 227 -19.57 -17.63 6.58
N ASN A 228 -18.87 -18.76 6.72
CA ASN A 228 -19.03 -19.96 5.89
C ASN A 228 -19.05 -19.63 4.38
N ILE A 229 -18.01 -18.95 3.91
CA ILE A 229 -17.86 -18.52 2.52
C ILE A 229 -16.94 -19.50 1.78
N ASN A 230 -17.40 -20.01 0.65
CA ASN A 230 -16.55 -20.80 -0.24
C ASN A 230 -15.59 -19.89 -1.03
N PRO A 231 -14.26 -19.99 -0.82
CA PRO A 231 -13.30 -19.12 -1.49
C PRO A 231 -13.25 -19.33 -3.01
N TYR A 232 -13.64 -20.51 -3.50
CA TYR A 232 -13.58 -20.84 -4.93
C TYR A 232 -14.66 -20.12 -5.76
N PHE A 233 -15.74 -19.63 -5.16
CA PHE A 233 -16.81 -18.93 -5.89
C PHE A 233 -16.37 -17.60 -6.50
N SER A 234 -15.23 -17.06 -6.06
CA SER A 234 -14.66 -15.82 -6.56
C SER A 234 -13.75 -16.00 -7.78
N TYR A 235 -13.59 -17.24 -8.26
CA TYR A 235 -12.73 -17.59 -9.38
C TYR A 235 -13.48 -18.43 -10.40
N THR A 236 -13.10 -18.27 -11.67
CA THR A 236 -13.56 -19.11 -12.77
C THR A 236 -12.54 -20.22 -12.96
N PHE A 237 -12.98 -21.47 -12.85
CA PHE A 237 -12.16 -22.65 -13.09
C PHE A 237 -12.54 -23.28 -14.42
N GLY A 238 -11.54 -23.79 -15.14
CA GLY A 238 -11.76 -24.50 -16.40
C GLY A 238 -10.51 -24.48 -17.27
N SER A 239 -10.63 -25.06 -18.47
CA SER A 239 -9.51 -25.20 -19.40
C SER A 239 -9.26 -23.97 -20.25
N TYR A 240 -10.28 -23.13 -20.45
CA TYR A 240 -10.24 -22.02 -21.40
C TYR A 240 -9.94 -20.70 -20.69
N TRP A 241 -9.26 -19.80 -21.38
CA TRP A 241 -8.88 -18.49 -20.81
C TRP A 241 -9.97 -17.43 -20.96
N ILE A 242 -11.04 -17.73 -21.70
CA ILE A 242 -12.26 -16.92 -21.80
C ILE A 242 -13.27 -17.50 -20.82
N GLU A 243 -13.70 -16.71 -19.85
CA GLU A 243 -14.52 -17.17 -18.72
C GLU A 243 -15.86 -17.79 -19.17
N GLU A 244 -16.46 -17.25 -20.23
CA GLU A 244 -17.71 -17.75 -20.82
C GLU A 244 -17.59 -19.16 -21.38
N LEU A 245 -16.38 -19.60 -21.76
CA LEU A 245 -16.15 -20.94 -22.30
C LEU A 245 -16.05 -22.02 -21.20
N ASN A 246 -16.01 -21.62 -19.92
CA ASN A 246 -15.92 -22.52 -18.78
C ASN A 246 -17.23 -22.67 -18.00
N LYS A 247 -18.33 -22.06 -18.47
CA LYS A 247 -19.64 -22.06 -17.81
C LYS A 247 -20.51 -23.23 -18.27
#